data_AF-A0A9E6D2S3-F1
#
_entry.id   AF-A0A9E6D2S3-F1
#
_cell.length_a   1.000
_cell.length_b   1.000
_cell.length_c   1.000
_cell.angle_alpha   90.00
_cell.angle_beta   90.00
_cell.angle_gamma   90.00
#
_symmetry.space_group_name_H-M   'P 1'
#
loop_
_entity.id
_entity.type
_entity.pdbx_description
1 polymer ?
#
loop_
_entity_poly.entity_id
_entity_poly.type
_entity_poly.pdbx_seq_one_letter_code
_entity_poly.pdbx_strand_id
1 'polypeptide(L)'
;MLSFDDLSFHDNDYQLEAPENIEELFVNLSSNEYFSAVNVKELKSTVITPIFKDWKNYKLKVISFFAKKARGLMVRYILDTDVKSIEYLKWFNYEGYSFSEEYSNMDKNELVFIR
;
A
#
# COMPACT_ATOMS: atom_id res chain seq x y z
N MET A 1 -24.48 37.07 -41.15
CA MET A 1 -23.82 37.50 -39.90
C MET A 1 -24.54 36.76 -38.79
N LEU A 2 -24.03 35.61 -38.37
CA LEU A 2 -24.66 34.77 -37.35
C LEU A 2 -24.49 35.47 -36.00
N SER A 3 -25.58 35.56 -35.22
CA SER A 3 -25.61 36.21 -33.90
C SER A 3 -24.84 35.41 -32.87
N PHE A 4 -24.26 36.11 -31.90
CA PHE A 4 -23.44 35.56 -30.82
C PHE A 4 -24.21 34.72 -29.77
N ASP A 5 -25.49 34.43 -29.99
CA ASP A 5 -26.38 33.75 -29.03
C ASP A 5 -26.45 32.22 -29.20
N ASP A 6 -25.74 31.63 -30.16
CA ASP A 6 -25.74 30.16 -30.38
C ASP A 6 -24.65 29.40 -29.61
N LEU A 7 -23.84 30.07 -28.79
CA LEU A 7 -22.87 29.42 -27.90
C LEU A 7 -23.54 29.06 -26.56
N SER A 8 -24.42 28.07 -26.60
CA SER A 8 -24.83 27.36 -25.38
C SER A 8 -23.70 26.44 -24.93
N PHE A 9 -22.87 26.95 -24.01
CA PHE A 9 -21.97 26.12 -23.24
C PHE A 9 -22.82 25.13 -22.43
N HIS A 10 -22.90 23.89 -22.92
CA HIS A 10 -23.39 22.78 -22.11
C HIS A 10 -22.30 22.47 -21.09
N ASP A 11 -22.42 23.04 -19.89
CA ASP A 11 -21.72 22.57 -18.71
C ASP A 11 -22.25 21.18 -18.36
N ASN A 12 -21.76 20.15 -19.05
CA ASN A 12 -21.96 18.77 -18.63
C ASN A 12 -20.67 17.96 -18.84
N ASP A 13 -20.27 17.35 -17.72
CA ASP A 13 -19.56 16.08 -17.65
C ASP A 13 -18.03 16.09 -17.82
N TYR A 14 -17.35 16.75 -16.88
CA TYR A 14 -16.12 16.18 -16.31
C TYR A 14 -16.35 15.78 -14.85
N GLN A 15 -17.41 15.01 -14.58
CA GLN A 15 -17.34 14.07 -13.46
C GLN A 15 -16.47 12.91 -13.94
N LEU A 16 -15.21 12.88 -13.52
CA LEU A 16 -14.43 11.66 -13.52
C LEU A 16 -15.12 10.72 -12.54
N GLU A 17 -16.08 9.94 -13.05
CA GLU A 17 -16.58 8.74 -12.40
C GLU A 17 -15.34 7.88 -12.09
N ALA A 18 -14.88 7.89 -10.84
CA ALA A 18 -13.83 6.99 -10.39
C ALA A 18 -14.32 5.58 -10.72
N PRO A 19 -13.54 4.76 -11.43
CA PRO A 19 -14.04 3.48 -11.91
C PRO A 19 -14.60 2.68 -10.73
N GLU A 20 -15.84 2.22 -10.87
CA GLU A 20 -16.65 1.56 -9.82
C GLU A 20 -16.00 0.31 -9.19
N ASN A 21 -14.81 -0.09 -9.62
CA ASN A 21 -14.05 -1.24 -9.12
C ASN A 21 -12.54 -0.99 -9.08
N ILE A 22 -12.08 0.15 -8.55
CA ILE A 22 -10.71 0.19 -8.02
C ILE A 22 -10.73 -0.58 -6.70
N GLU A 23 -10.22 -1.81 -6.69
CA GLU A 23 -10.03 -2.57 -5.46
C GLU A 23 -9.06 -1.78 -4.56
N GLU A 24 -9.63 -1.09 -3.57
CA GLU A 24 -8.87 -0.20 -2.70
C GLU A 24 -7.90 -1.04 -1.86
N LEU A 25 -6.62 -0.69 -1.92
CA LEU A 25 -5.58 -1.39 -1.20
C LEU A 25 -5.31 -0.71 0.14
N PHE A 26 -5.56 -1.42 1.24
CA PHE A 26 -5.23 -0.94 2.57
C PHE A 26 -3.90 -1.53 3.02
N VAL A 27 -2.83 -0.73 3.02
CA VAL A 27 -1.50 -1.18 3.44
C VAL A 27 -1.29 -0.88 4.93
N ASN A 28 -1.37 -1.92 5.77
CA ASN A 28 -1.14 -1.81 7.21
C ASN A 28 0.36 -1.71 7.54
N LEU A 29 0.84 -0.48 7.71
CA LEU A 29 2.20 -0.17 8.17
C LEU A 29 2.23 0.31 9.63
N SER A 30 1.20 -0.01 10.42
CA SER A 30 1.15 0.30 11.84
C SER A 30 1.77 -0.82 12.69
N SER A 31 1.88 -0.63 14.01
CA SER A 31 2.18 -1.75 14.91
C SER A 31 0.91 -2.52 15.25
N ASN A 32 1.05 -3.73 15.77
CA ASN A 32 -0.09 -4.57 16.14
C ASN A 32 -0.97 -3.89 17.21
N GLU A 33 -0.36 -3.14 18.14
CA GLU A 33 -1.09 -2.41 19.17
C GLU A 33 -2.04 -1.36 18.56
N TYR A 34 -1.57 -0.59 17.58
CA TYR A 34 -2.42 0.38 16.89
C TYR A 34 -3.44 -0.29 15.95
N PHE A 35 -3.03 -1.33 15.23
CA PHE A 35 -3.94 -2.02 14.31
C PHE A 35 -5.07 -2.74 15.04
N SER A 36 -4.85 -3.18 16.28
CA SER A 36 -5.89 -3.84 17.09
C SER A 36 -7.11 -2.96 17.38
N ALA A 37 -6.97 -1.64 17.26
CA ALA A 37 -8.07 -0.69 17.39
C ALA A 37 -8.91 -0.54 16.11
N VAL A 38 -8.46 -1.11 14.98
CA VAL A 38 -9.15 -1.01 13.68
C VAL A 38 -10.18 -2.13 13.53
N ASN A 39 -11.41 -1.79 13.17
CA ASN A 39 -12.43 -2.79 12.83
C ASN A 39 -12.25 -3.28 11.39
N VAL A 40 -11.38 -4.28 11.20
CA VAL A 40 -11.05 -4.84 9.88
C VAL A 40 -12.29 -5.37 9.14
N LYS A 41 -13.33 -5.80 9.85
CA LYS A 41 -14.56 -6.33 9.22
C LYS A 41 -15.40 -5.26 8.51
N GLU A 42 -15.21 -4.00 8.87
CA GLU A 42 -15.89 -2.87 8.24
C GLU A 42 -15.11 -2.31 7.04
N LEU A 43 -13.85 -2.74 6.86
CA LEU A 43 -13.05 -2.36 5.70
C LEU A 43 -13.54 -3.12 4.47
N LYS A 44 -13.91 -2.38 3.43
CA LYS A 44 -14.25 -2.94 2.09
C LYS A 44 -13.02 -3.21 1.24
N SER A 45 -11.84 -2.81 1.72
CA SER A 45 -10.54 -2.87 1.06
C SER A 45 -9.77 -4.14 1.42
N THR A 46 -8.96 -4.63 0.48
CA THR A 46 -8.01 -5.71 0.74
C THR A 46 -6.88 -5.21 1.64
N VAL A 47 -6.73 -5.80 2.82
CA VAL A 47 -5.69 -5.42 3.80
C VAL A 47 -4.41 -6.19 3.54
N ILE A 48 -3.31 -5.48 3.30
CA ILE A 48 -1.96 -6.00 3.14
C ILE A 48 -1.12 -5.63 4.35
N THR A 49 -0.34 -6.58 4.88
CA THR A 49 0.53 -6.34 6.03
C THR A 49 2.00 -6.62 5.67
N PRO A 50 2.78 -5.59 5.32
CA PRO A 50 4.22 -5.72 5.18
C PRO A 50 4.91 -6.00 6.53
N ILE A 51 5.75 -7.05 6.56
CA ILE A 51 6.51 -7.48 7.73
C ILE A 51 7.99 -7.42 7.42
N PHE A 52 8.74 -6.64 8.19
CA PHE A 52 10.18 -6.46 8.01
C PHE A 52 10.94 -7.33 9.00
N LYS A 53 11.80 -8.22 8.49
CA LYS A 53 12.64 -9.11 9.29
C LYS A 53 14.11 -8.89 8.97
N ASP A 54 14.94 -9.02 9.99
CA ASP A 54 16.39 -8.93 9.87
C ASP A 54 17.04 -10.23 10.36
N TRP A 55 18.15 -10.63 9.74
CA TRP A 55 18.95 -11.74 10.24
C TRP A 55 19.60 -11.41 11.59
N LYS A 56 19.32 -12.25 12.59
CA LYS A 56 19.96 -12.20 13.90
C LYS A 56 20.31 -13.61 14.37
N ASN A 57 21.60 -13.90 14.48
CA ASN A 57 22.12 -15.22 14.87
C ASN A 57 21.54 -16.35 13.99
N TYR A 58 21.64 -16.21 12.66
CA TYR A 58 21.17 -17.19 11.66
C TYR A 58 19.66 -17.45 11.68
N LYS A 59 18.86 -16.54 12.26
CA LYS A 59 17.39 -16.59 12.21
C LYS A 59 16.84 -15.22 11.85
N LEU A 60 15.85 -15.19 10.96
CA LEU A 60 15.09 -13.98 10.68
C LEU A 60 14.20 -13.62 11.87
N LYS A 61 14.25 -12.36 12.29
CA LYS A 61 13.43 -11.82 13.37
C LYS A 61 12.97 -10.42 13.05
N VAL A 62 11.79 -10.05 13.54
CA VAL A 62 11.38 -8.65 13.58
C VAL A 62 12.21 -7.95 14.66
N ILE A 63 13.09 -7.03 14.24
CA ILE A 63 13.85 -6.18 15.16
C ILE A 63 13.12 -4.84 15.24
N SER A 64 12.46 -4.57 16.36
CA SER A 64 11.47 -3.48 16.49
C SER A 64 11.94 -2.09 16.05
N PHE A 65 13.21 -1.75 16.26
CA PHE A 65 13.77 -0.47 15.82
C PHE A 65 13.86 -0.39 14.28
N PHE A 66 14.39 -1.43 13.64
CA PHE A 66 14.49 -1.51 12.18
C PHE A 66 13.12 -1.64 11.52
N ALA A 67 12.22 -2.45 12.09
CA ALA A 67 10.87 -2.59 11.55
C ALA A 67 10.10 -1.26 11.57
N LYS A 68 10.25 -0.42 12.60
CA LYS A 68 9.64 0.93 12.64
C LYS A 68 10.19 1.81 11.51
N LYS A 69 11.51 1.82 11.34
CA LYS A 69 12.16 2.58 10.26
C LYS A 69 11.72 2.08 8.88
N ALA A 70 11.71 0.77 8.66
CA ALA A 70 11.32 0.14 7.41
C ALA A 70 9.86 0.41 7.03
N ARG A 71 8.94 0.45 8.00
CA ARG A 71 7.56 0.89 7.75
C ARG A 71 7.49 2.33 7.25
N GLY A 72 8.24 3.25 7.85
CA GLY A 72 8.36 4.62 7.36
C GLY A 72 8.95 4.70 5.95
N LEU A 73 9.94 3.88 5.65
CA LEU A 73 10.52 3.78 4.31
C LEU A 73 9.52 3.22 3.29
N MET A 74 8.68 2.25 3.66
CA MET A 74 7.62 1.74 2.80
C MET A 74 6.57 2.81 2.51
N VAL A 75 6.17 3.62 3.52
CA VAL A 75 5.31 4.79 3.27
C VAL A 75 5.97 5.73 2.26
N ARG A 76 7.26 6.03 2.45
CA ARG A 76 8.00 6.89 1.53
C ARG A 76 8.06 6.32 0.11
N TYR A 77 8.33 5.02 -0.03
CA TYR A 77 8.34 4.32 -1.31
C TYR A 77 6.98 4.38 -2.00
N ILE A 78 5.88 4.09 -1.28
CA ILE A 78 4.51 4.18 -1.81
C ILE A 78 4.23 5.57 -2.38
N LEU A 79 4.64 6.62 -1.68
CA LEU A 79 4.47 8.02 -2.12
C LEU A 79 5.38 8.38 -3.30
N ASP A 80 6.64 7.94 -3.29
CA ASP A 80 7.62 8.28 -4.32
C ASP A 80 7.32 7.60 -5.67
N THR A 81 6.77 6.38 -5.64
CA THR A 81 6.56 5.57 -6.86
C THR A 81 5.09 5.39 -7.23
N ASP A 82 4.18 6.06 -6.52
CA ASP A 82 2.73 5.98 -6.71
C ASP A 82 2.19 4.55 -6.78
N VAL A 83 2.54 3.72 -5.79
CA VAL A 83 2.20 2.29 -5.78
C VAL A 83 0.69 2.07 -5.81
N LYS A 84 0.20 1.35 -6.83
CA LYS A 84 -1.24 1.03 -7.00
C LYS A 84 -1.62 -0.44 -6.81
N SER A 85 -0.67 -1.34 -6.63
CA SER A 85 -0.99 -2.78 -6.49
C SER A 85 -0.01 -3.52 -5.56
N ILE A 86 -0.46 -4.69 -5.09
CA ILE A 86 0.37 -5.62 -4.30
C ILE A 86 1.65 -5.97 -5.04
N GLU A 87 1.58 -6.15 -6.36
CA GLU A 87 2.75 -6.51 -7.15
C GLU A 87 3.81 -5.42 -7.07
N TYR A 88 3.44 -4.15 -7.22
CA TYR A 88 4.38 -3.03 -7.06
C TYR A 88 4.90 -2.86 -5.63
N LEU A 89 4.17 -3.28 -4.59
CA LEU A 89 4.68 -3.28 -3.22
C LEU A 89 5.86 -4.24 -3.04
N LYS A 90 5.85 -5.40 -3.71
CA LYS A 90 6.93 -6.39 -3.62
C LYS A 90 8.27 -5.87 -4.15
N TRP A 91 8.25 -4.80 -4.97
CA TRP A 91 9.45 -4.19 -5.54
C TRP A 91 10.18 -3.25 -4.58
N PHE A 92 9.63 -3.00 -3.39
CA PHE A 92 10.30 -2.25 -2.34
C PHE A 92 11.68 -2.86 -2.03
N ASN A 93 12.71 -2.02 -2.13
CA ASN A 93 14.11 -2.44 -2.01
C ASN A 93 14.99 -1.47 -1.19
N TYR A 94 14.38 -0.60 -0.37
CA TYR A 94 15.13 0.41 0.38
C TYR A 94 15.94 -0.21 1.53
N GLU A 95 17.12 0.35 1.79
CA GLU A 95 18.02 -0.06 2.88
C GLU A 95 18.37 -1.54 2.93
N GLY A 96 18.41 -2.21 1.77
CA GLY A 96 18.81 -3.61 1.65
C GLY A 96 17.72 -4.63 1.97
N TYR A 97 16.48 -4.19 2.22
CA TYR A 97 15.34 -5.10 2.27
C TYR A 97 15.00 -5.63 0.88
N SER A 98 14.50 -6.86 0.80
CA SER A 98 13.91 -7.42 -0.42
C SER A 98 12.70 -8.29 -0.07
N PHE A 99 11.69 -8.31 -0.94
CA PHE A 99 10.57 -9.23 -0.79
C PHE A 99 11.04 -10.69 -0.76
N SER A 100 10.43 -11.49 0.10
CA SER A 100 10.64 -12.93 0.18
C SER A 100 9.33 -13.69 0.07
N GLU A 101 9.17 -14.41 -1.03
CA GLU A 101 8.03 -15.30 -1.22
C GLU A 101 8.02 -16.44 -0.19
N GLU A 102 9.18 -17.06 0.07
CA GLU A 102 9.34 -18.16 1.04
C GLU A 102 8.79 -17.83 2.44
N TYR A 103 9.02 -16.61 2.92
CA TYR A 103 8.58 -16.20 4.26
C TYR A 103 7.23 -15.49 4.29
N SER A 104 6.66 -15.17 3.13
CA SER A 104 5.37 -14.50 3.01
C SER A 104 4.21 -15.47 3.16
N ASN A 105 3.05 -14.96 3.57
CA ASN A 105 1.81 -15.72 3.61
C ASN A 105 0.75 -15.00 2.79
N MET A 106 0.57 -15.45 1.55
CA MET A 106 -0.36 -14.81 0.62
C MET A 106 -1.82 -15.03 1.01
N ASP A 107 -2.17 -16.15 1.64
CA ASP A 107 -3.53 -16.40 2.16
C ASP A 107 -3.95 -15.38 3.23
N LYS A 108 -2.97 -14.81 3.94
CA LYS A 108 -3.15 -13.77 4.96
C LYS A 108 -2.74 -12.37 4.49
N ASN A 109 -2.35 -12.22 3.23
CA ASN A 109 -1.81 -10.97 2.69
C ASN A 109 -0.63 -10.40 3.50
N GLU A 110 0.21 -11.28 4.05
CA GLU A 110 1.43 -10.92 4.78
C GLU A 110 2.62 -10.95 3.81
N LEU A 111 3.15 -9.78 3.47
CA LEU A 111 4.34 -9.64 2.61
C LEU A 111 5.58 -9.50 3.49
N VAL A 112 6.48 -10.48 3.47
CA VAL A 112 7.72 -10.43 4.25
C VAL A 112 8.85 -9.83 3.42
N PHE A 113 9.50 -8.82 3.98
CA PHE A 113 10.72 -8.22 3.46
C PHE A 113 11.88 -8.56 4.39
N ILE A 114 12.95 -9.09 3.84
CA ILE A 114 14.11 -9.58 4.60
C ILE A 114 15.35 -8.75 4.30
N ARG A 115 16.21 -8.59 5.31
CA ARG A 115 17.53 -7.96 5.25
C ARG A 115 18.50 -8.74 6.13
#